data_AF-A0A0M2V4H5-F1
#
_entry.id   AF-A0A0M2V4H5-F1
#
_cell.length_a   1.000
_cell.length_b   1.000
_cell.length_c   1.000
_cell.angle_alpha   90.00
_cell.angle_beta   90.00
_cell.angle_gamma   90.00
#
_symmetry.space_group_name_H-M   'P 1'
#
loop_
_entity.id
_entity.type
_entity.pdbx_description
1 polymer ?
#
loop_
_entity_poly.entity_id
_entity_poly.type
_entity_poly.pdbx_seq_one_letter_code
_entity_poly.pdbx_strand_id
1 'polypeptide(L)'
;MVKLHSRANEALKRVNDTGYKTHINKLWSEKEYAFALLVLWCQIETRLKLIRYFDKVKDGWPDKLTFIRKDWAPLKRLVNERENYYLSTFVGQRSMWKLRDLIAHAAISIDLHEATLLRKSGEWVLSQLDSIKPERAALLEKKRRSDAQINRSKTKTAI
;
A
#
# COMPACT_ATOMS: atom_id res chain seq x y z
N MET A 1 6.70 11.37 -25.01
CA MET A 1 7.31 10.85 -23.76
C MET A 1 6.22 10.17 -22.94
N VAL A 2 6.41 8.91 -22.50
CA VAL A 2 5.43 8.20 -21.66
C VAL A 2 5.40 8.83 -20.27
N LYS A 3 4.21 9.17 -19.78
CA LYS A 3 4.02 9.79 -18.46
C LYS A 3 3.22 8.86 -17.56
N LEU A 4 3.68 8.68 -16.33
CA LEU A 4 2.91 8.04 -15.27
C LEU A 4 1.82 8.98 -14.75
N HIS A 5 0.79 8.41 -14.16
CA HIS A 5 -0.20 9.17 -13.39
C HIS A 5 0.49 10.01 -12.31
N SER A 6 0.04 11.26 -12.09
CA SER A 6 0.66 12.18 -11.12
C SER A 6 0.77 11.58 -9.72
N ARG A 7 -0.32 10.97 -9.23
CA ARG A 7 -0.35 10.27 -7.94
C ARG A 7 0.63 9.09 -7.84
N ALA A 8 0.93 8.41 -8.95
CA ALA A 8 1.94 7.36 -8.96
C ALA A 8 3.36 7.91 -8.79
N ASN A 9 3.66 9.08 -9.38
CA ASN A 9 4.94 9.76 -9.16
C ASN A 9 5.09 10.21 -7.70
N GLU A 10 4.04 10.77 -7.11
CA GLU A 10 4.05 11.17 -5.70
C GLU A 10 4.19 9.96 -4.77
N ALA A 11 3.50 8.86 -5.06
CA ALA A 11 3.66 7.61 -4.32
C ALA A 11 5.09 7.09 -4.40
N LEU A 12 5.73 7.12 -5.58
CA LEU A 12 7.14 6.73 -5.74
C LEU A 12 8.09 7.58 -4.89
N LYS A 13 7.87 8.89 -4.82
CA LYS A 13 8.65 9.78 -3.94
C LYS A 13 8.47 9.37 -2.47
N ARG A 14 7.22 9.19 -2.04
CA ARG A 14 6.89 8.83 -0.64
C ARG A 14 7.45 7.48 -0.21
N VAL A 15 7.44 6.47 -1.08
CA VAL A 15 7.98 5.14 -0.70
C VAL A 15 9.49 5.11 -0.61
N ASN A 16 10.18 6.03 -1.31
CA ASN A 16 11.64 6.16 -1.26
C ASN A 16 12.11 7.07 -0.11
N ASP A 17 11.22 7.89 0.44
CA ASP A 17 11.48 8.64 1.66
C ASP A 17 11.45 7.71 2.87
N THR A 18 12.56 7.66 3.62
CA THR A 18 12.69 6.86 4.85
C THR A 18 12.32 7.63 6.12
N GLY A 19 12.02 8.93 6.01
CA GLY A 19 11.69 9.82 7.13
C GLY A 19 10.47 9.38 7.94
N TYR A 20 9.56 8.59 7.34
CA TYR A 20 8.43 8.00 8.06
C TYR A 20 8.88 7.10 9.21
N LYS A 21 10.04 6.42 9.13
CA LYS A 21 10.55 5.56 10.21
C LYS A 21 10.89 6.40 11.44
N THR A 22 11.60 7.51 11.23
CA THR A 22 11.91 8.48 12.28
C THR A 22 10.64 9.04 12.91
N HIS A 23 9.66 9.38 12.08
CA HIS A 23 8.35 9.87 12.54
C HIS A 23 7.61 8.84 13.41
N ILE A 24 7.52 7.57 12.96
CA ILE A 24 6.90 6.48 13.73
C ILE A 24 7.59 6.33 15.08
N ASN A 25 8.93 6.33 15.10
CA ASN A 25 9.69 6.16 16.34
C ASN A 25 9.49 7.32 17.32
N LYS A 26 9.41 8.55 16.80
CA LYS A 26 9.10 9.73 17.62
C LYS A 26 7.73 9.59 18.28
N LEU A 27 6.68 9.36 17.50
CA LEU A 27 5.32 9.16 18.03
C LEU A 27 5.28 8.02 19.05
N TRP A 28 5.99 6.93 18.78
CA TRP A 28 6.08 5.81 19.70
C TRP A 28 6.70 6.18 21.04
N SER A 29 7.77 6.99 21.04
CA SER A 29 8.44 7.46 22.26
C SER A 29 7.56 8.41 23.08
N GLU A 30 6.67 9.15 22.40
CA GLU A 30 5.69 10.05 23.00
C GLU A 30 4.40 9.32 23.44
N LYS A 31 4.36 7.98 23.31
CA LYS A 31 3.21 7.11 23.60
C LYS A 31 1.99 7.35 22.69
N GLU A 32 2.20 8.01 21.55
CA GLU A 32 1.21 8.26 20.50
C GLU A 32 1.09 7.05 19.56
N TYR A 33 0.79 5.88 20.13
CA TYR A 33 0.84 4.59 19.40
C TYR A 33 -0.16 4.53 18.25
N ALA A 34 -1.36 5.06 18.44
CA ALA A 34 -2.40 5.10 17.43
C ALA A 34 -1.93 5.85 16.17
N PHE A 35 -1.35 7.04 16.35
CA PHE A 35 -0.82 7.82 15.24
C PHE A 35 0.40 7.15 14.59
N ALA A 36 1.27 6.52 15.39
CA ALA A 36 2.40 5.76 14.85
C ALA A 36 1.92 4.62 13.92
N LEU A 37 0.87 3.90 14.32
CA LEU A 37 0.24 2.86 13.51
C LEU A 37 -0.45 3.43 12.26
N LEU A 38 -1.06 4.61 12.34
CA LEU A 38 -1.66 5.28 11.19
C LEU A 38 -0.60 5.66 10.14
N VAL A 39 0.55 6.19 10.57
CA VAL A 39 1.67 6.48 9.67
C VAL A 39 2.17 5.20 9.00
N LEU A 40 2.31 4.11 9.76
CA LEU A 40 2.69 2.80 9.22
C LEU A 40 1.67 2.29 8.20
N TRP A 41 0.38 2.41 8.50
CA TRP A 41 -0.72 2.06 7.60
C TRP A 41 -0.63 2.84 6.28
N CYS A 42 -0.39 4.15 6.32
CA CYS A 42 -0.25 4.99 5.13
C CYS A 42 0.89 4.49 4.21
N GLN A 43 1.98 3.97 4.79
CA GLN A 43 3.07 3.39 4.00
C GLN A 43 2.65 2.08 3.33
N ILE A 44 1.99 1.18 4.06
CA ILE A 44 1.42 -0.08 3.53
C ILE A 44 0.46 0.23 2.37
N GLU A 45 -0.50 1.14 2.58
CA GLU A 45 -1.46 1.58 1.58
C GLU A 45 -0.77 2.10 0.31
N THR A 46 0.26 2.93 0.46
CA THR A 46 0.99 3.49 -0.67
C THR A 46 1.65 2.40 -1.52
N ARG A 47 2.24 1.37 -0.90
CA ARG A 47 2.80 0.22 -1.64
C ARG A 47 1.70 -0.58 -2.34
N LEU A 48 0.59 -0.86 -1.66
CA LEU A 48 -0.53 -1.60 -2.26
C LEU A 48 -1.09 -0.88 -3.49
N LYS A 49 -1.23 0.46 -3.42
CA LYS A 49 -1.68 1.26 -4.58
C LYS A 49 -0.67 1.23 -5.72
N LEU A 50 0.64 1.27 -5.45
CA LEU A 50 1.68 1.14 -6.48
C LEU A 50 1.66 -0.24 -7.14
N ILE A 51 1.57 -1.32 -6.36
CA ILE A 51 1.51 -2.69 -6.88
C ILE A 51 0.25 -2.86 -7.73
N ARG A 52 -0.91 -2.37 -7.25
CA ARG A 52 -2.16 -2.41 -8.01
C ARG A 52 -2.07 -1.59 -9.30
N TYR A 53 -1.51 -0.39 -9.24
CA TYR A 53 -1.30 0.44 -10.42
C TYR A 53 -0.37 -0.23 -11.43
N PHE A 54 0.64 -0.96 -10.98
CA PHE A 54 1.44 -1.78 -11.88
C PHE A 54 0.62 -2.91 -12.48
N ASP A 55 -0.10 -3.71 -11.69
CA ASP A 55 -0.94 -4.82 -12.18
C ASP A 55 -1.97 -4.37 -13.22
N LYS A 56 -2.55 -3.17 -13.02
CA LYS A 56 -3.66 -2.64 -13.80
C LYS A 56 -3.38 -1.23 -14.34
N VAL A 57 -2.21 -1.02 -14.92
CA VAL A 57 -1.76 0.32 -15.37
C VAL A 57 -2.73 1.01 -16.33
N LYS A 58 -3.47 0.23 -17.12
CA LYS A 58 -4.48 0.71 -18.07
C LYS A 58 -5.74 1.27 -17.39
N ASP A 59 -6.03 0.80 -16.17
CA ASP A 59 -7.22 1.18 -15.40
C ASP A 59 -6.99 2.49 -14.61
N GLY A 60 -5.77 3.04 -14.64
CA GLY A 60 -5.41 4.26 -13.93
C GLY A 60 -5.04 4.04 -12.46
N TRP A 61 -4.84 5.15 -11.73
CA TRP A 61 -4.45 5.10 -10.32
C TRP A 61 -5.63 4.66 -9.43
N PRO A 62 -5.43 3.71 -8.50
CA PRO A 62 -6.50 3.26 -7.62
C PRO A 62 -6.70 4.24 -6.44
N ASP A 63 -7.70 5.10 -6.55
CA ASP A 63 -8.02 6.04 -5.46
C ASP A 63 -8.51 5.34 -4.19
N LYS A 64 -9.29 4.26 -4.39
CA LYS A 64 -9.83 3.41 -3.32
C LYS A 64 -9.18 2.03 -3.35
N LEU A 65 -9.19 1.39 -2.19
CA LEU A 65 -8.56 0.10 -1.96
C LEU A 65 -9.54 -1.09 -2.05
N THR A 66 -10.49 -1.04 -3.00
CA THR A 66 -11.54 -2.07 -3.19
C THR A 66 -11.01 -3.45 -3.66
N PHE A 67 -9.71 -3.53 -3.92
CA PHE A 67 -8.98 -4.69 -4.42
C PHE A 67 -8.26 -5.49 -3.32
N ILE A 68 -8.24 -5.00 -2.07
CA ILE A 68 -7.60 -5.71 -0.96
C ILE A 68 -8.48 -6.88 -0.55
N ARG A 69 -8.09 -8.07 -1.03
CA ARG A 69 -8.77 -9.34 -0.83
C ARG A 69 -7.73 -10.44 -0.78
N LYS A 70 -8.01 -11.52 -0.03
CA LYS A 70 -7.08 -12.64 0.19
C LYS A 70 -6.66 -13.39 -1.08
N ASP A 71 -7.45 -13.27 -2.14
CA ASP A 71 -7.22 -13.91 -3.45
C ASP A 71 -6.34 -13.08 -4.38
N TRP A 72 -6.12 -11.78 -4.09
CA TRP A 72 -5.17 -10.98 -4.85
C TRP A 72 -3.75 -11.47 -4.57
N ALA A 73 -3.01 -11.85 -5.62
CA ALA A 73 -1.75 -12.58 -5.52
C ALA A 73 -0.72 -12.02 -4.50
N PRO A 74 -0.46 -10.70 -4.43
CA PRO A 74 0.41 -10.13 -3.40
C PRO A 74 -0.05 -10.46 -1.98
N LEU A 75 -1.36 -10.41 -1.72
CA LEU A 75 -1.93 -10.67 -0.40
C LEU A 75 -2.09 -12.16 -0.11
N LYS A 76 -2.41 -12.98 -1.12
CA LYS A 76 -2.45 -14.44 -1.01
C LYS A 76 -1.12 -14.99 -0.50
N ARG A 77 0.00 -14.43 -1.01
CA ARG A 77 1.34 -14.77 -0.53
C ARG A 77 1.53 -14.44 0.95
N LEU A 78 1.08 -13.25 1.39
CA LEU A 78 1.17 -12.87 2.81
C LEU A 78 0.41 -13.81 3.73
N VAL A 79 -0.81 -14.21 3.32
CA VAL A 79 -1.62 -15.19 4.06
C VAL A 79 -0.87 -16.51 4.22
N ASN A 80 -0.31 -17.02 3.12
CA ASN A 80 0.40 -18.30 3.11
C ASN A 80 1.70 -18.28 3.93
N GLU A 81 2.39 -17.14 3.98
CA GLU A 81 3.66 -17.01 4.72
C GLU A 81 3.45 -16.78 6.22
N ARG A 82 2.54 -15.87 6.60
CA ARG A 82 2.20 -15.55 8.00
C ARG A 82 0.76 -15.05 8.14
N GLU A 83 -0.16 -15.99 8.24
CA GLU A 83 -1.60 -15.70 8.35
C GLU A 83 -1.94 -14.74 9.50
N ASN A 84 -1.36 -14.94 10.68
CA ASN A 84 -1.63 -14.08 11.84
C ASN A 84 -1.26 -12.60 11.61
N TYR A 85 -0.19 -12.32 10.87
CA TYR A 85 0.22 -10.95 10.56
C TYR A 85 -0.67 -10.36 9.47
N TYR A 86 -1.04 -11.17 8.47
CA TYR A 86 -2.04 -10.77 7.49
C TYR A 86 -3.37 -10.39 8.15
N LEU A 87 -3.88 -11.23 9.07
CA LEU A 87 -5.13 -10.97 9.79
C LEU A 87 -5.01 -9.68 10.61
N SER A 88 -3.96 -9.54 11.42
CA SER A 88 -3.73 -8.34 12.24
C SER A 88 -3.64 -7.05 11.43
N THR A 89 -3.17 -7.11 10.18
CA THR A 89 -3.08 -5.93 9.31
C THR A 89 -4.39 -5.66 8.53
N PHE A 90 -5.07 -6.69 8.02
CA PHE A 90 -6.13 -6.53 7.02
C PHE A 90 -7.53 -7.01 7.44
N VAL A 91 -7.65 -7.91 8.42
CA VAL A 91 -8.90 -8.64 8.70
C VAL A 91 -9.27 -8.61 10.18
N GLY A 92 -10.56 -8.32 10.45
CA GLY A 92 -11.11 -8.28 11.80
C GLY A 92 -11.24 -6.87 12.36
N GLN A 93 -12.04 -6.72 13.41
CA GLN A 93 -12.42 -5.41 13.98
C GLN A 93 -11.23 -4.65 14.59
N ARG A 94 -10.25 -5.39 15.11
CA ARG A 94 -9.00 -4.84 15.67
C ARG A 94 -7.82 -4.87 14.71
N SER A 95 -8.06 -5.06 13.42
CA SER A 95 -6.99 -4.97 12.42
C SER A 95 -6.58 -3.53 12.17
N MET A 96 -5.32 -3.30 11.75
CA MET A 96 -4.86 -1.97 11.34
C MET A 96 -5.79 -1.33 10.30
N TRP A 97 -6.28 -2.13 9.35
CA TRP A 97 -7.25 -1.70 8.33
C TRP A 97 -8.49 -1.03 8.92
N LYS A 98 -9.08 -1.64 9.95
CA LYS A 98 -10.30 -1.14 10.59
C LYS A 98 -10.00 -0.01 11.57
N LEU A 99 -8.92 -0.15 12.33
CA LEU A 99 -8.51 0.85 13.31
C LEU A 99 -8.13 2.18 12.68
N ARG A 100 -7.57 2.21 11.46
CA ARG A 100 -7.15 3.47 10.81
C ARG A 100 -8.28 4.51 10.76
N ASP A 101 -9.50 4.07 10.47
CA ASP A 101 -10.64 4.98 10.27
C ASP A 101 -11.07 5.54 11.64
N LEU A 102 -11.02 4.70 12.69
CA LEU A 102 -11.25 5.11 14.06
C LEU A 102 -10.16 6.05 14.59
N ILE A 103 -8.89 5.82 14.26
CA ILE A 103 -7.79 6.69 14.64
C ILE A 103 -7.95 8.06 13.98
N ALA A 104 -8.24 8.08 12.66
CA ALA A 104 -8.36 9.32 11.89
C ALA A 104 -9.58 10.16 12.27
N HIS A 105 -10.69 9.54 12.67
CA HIS A 105 -11.96 10.24 12.91
C HIS A 105 -12.36 10.36 14.38
N ALA A 106 -11.91 9.45 15.24
CA ALA A 106 -12.30 9.39 16.65
C ALA A 106 -11.11 9.48 17.62
N ALA A 107 -9.88 9.64 17.12
CA ALA A 107 -8.66 9.79 17.92
C ALA A 107 -8.53 8.76 19.03
N ILE A 108 -8.86 7.49 18.73
CA ILE A 108 -8.83 6.41 19.72
C ILE A 108 -7.41 6.21 20.26
N SER A 109 -7.32 5.84 21.54
CA SER A 109 -6.09 5.33 22.12
C SER A 109 -5.99 3.82 21.92
N ILE A 110 -4.76 3.32 21.79
CA ILE A 110 -4.46 1.89 21.71
C ILE A 110 -3.38 1.63 22.77
N ASP A 111 -3.55 0.60 23.59
CA ASP A 111 -2.54 0.27 24.60
C ASP A 111 -1.25 -0.26 23.97
N LEU A 112 -0.16 -0.21 24.73
CA LEU A 112 1.16 -0.60 24.24
C LEU A 112 1.22 -2.07 23.77
N HIS A 113 0.50 -2.98 24.44
CA HIS A 113 0.55 -4.40 24.10
C HIS A 113 -0.11 -4.65 22.74
N GLU A 114 -1.35 -4.17 22.55
CA GLU A 114 -2.05 -4.26 21.27
C GLU A 114 -1.27 -3.52 20.18
N ALA A 115 -0.78 -2.31 20.47
CA ALA A 115 -0.01 -1.53 19.51
C ALA A 115 1.27 -2.25 19.05
N THR A 116 1.98 -2.91 19.96
CA THR A 116 3.24 -3.62 19.64
C THR A 116 2.99 -4.77 18.68
N LEU A 117 1.90 -5.53 18.87
CA LEU A 117 1.51 -6.61 17.97
C LEU A 117 1.14 -6.09 16.57
N LEU A 118 0.36 -5.01 16.52
CA LEU A 118 -0.03 -4.35 15.26
C LEU A 118 1.18 -3.80 14.53
N ARG A 119 2.09 -3.13 15.24
CA ARG A 119 3.32 -2.58 14.67
C ARG A 119 4.19 -3.68 14.07
N LYS A 120 4.43 -4.77 14.80
CA LYS A 120 5.23 -5.91 14.33
C LYS A 120 4.63 -6.54 13.07
N SER A 121 3.30 -6.71 13.06
CA SER A 121 2.58 -7.26 11.91
C SER A 121 2.67 -6.31 10.70
N GLY A 122 2.45 -5.02 10.92
CA GLY A 122 2.51 -3.99 9.89
C GLY A 122 3.92 -3.79 9.30
N GLU A 123 4.96 -3.80 10.12
CA GLU A 123 6.35 -3.72 9.67
C GLU A 123 6.74 -4.94 8.82
N TRP A 124 6.30 -6.14 9.22
CA TRP A 124 6.50 -7.33 8.40
C TRP A 124 5.75 -7.24 7.07
N VAL A 125 4.46 -6.88 7.06
CA VAL A 125 3.69 -6.68 5.82
C VAL A 125 4.37 -5.65 4.93
N LEU A 126 4.79 -4.52 5.49
CA LEU A 126 5.48 -3.47 4.76
C LEU A 126 6.75 -3.98 4.09
N SER A 127 7.56 -4.77 4.81
CA SER A 127 8.77 -5.38 4.23
C SER A 127 8.47 -6.34 3.07
N GLN A 128 7.40 -7.14 3.18
CA GLN A 128 6.98 -8.02 2.09
C GLN A 128 6.53 -7.22 0.87
N LEU A 129 5.77 -6.15 1.09
CA LEU A 129 5.32 -5.27 0.02
C LEU A 129 6.48 -4.49 -0.62
N ASP A 130 7.47 -4.07 0.16
CA ASP A 130 8.68 -3.42 -0.35
C ASP A 130 9.49 -4.34 -1.25
N SER A 131 9.49 -5.66 -1.01
CA SER A 131 10.20 -6.63 -1.85
C SER A 131 9.59 -6.82 -3.24
N ILE A 132 8.31 -6.47 -3.42
CA ILE A 132 7.57 -6.67 -4.67
C ILE A 132 7.09 -5.36 -5.31
N LYS A 133 7.32 -4.21 -4.66
CA LYS A 133 6.87 -2.92 -5.20
C LYS A 133 7.61 -2.63 -6.51
N PRO A 134 6.90 -2.11 -7.52
CA PRO A 134 7.52 -1.80 -8.80
C PRO A 134 8.42 -0.56 -8.68
N GLU A 135 9.55 -0.59 -9.37
CA GLU A 135 10.38 0.61 -9.55
C GLU A 135 9.83 1.53 -10.65
N ARG A 136 10.32 2.78 -10.67
CA ARG A 136 9.91 3.78 -11.67
C ARG A 136 10.12 3.29 -13.11
N ALA A 137 11.26 2.66 -13.39
CA ALA A 137 11.57 2.14 -14.72
C ALA A 137 10.57 1.07 -15.16
N ALA A 138 10.25 0.11 -14.28
CA ALA A 138 9.28 -0.94 -14.55
C ALA A 138 7.87 -0.38 -14.81
N LEU A 139 7.44 0.63 -14.05
CA LEU A 139 6.15 1.31 -14.26
C LEU A 139 6.08 2.02 -15.61
N LEU A 140 7.12 2.77 -15.98
CA LEU A 140 7.18 3.48 -17.27
C LEU A 140 7.13 2.50 -18.44
N GLU A 141 7.88 1.41 -18.35
CA GLU A 141 7.92 0.41 -19.41
C GLU A 141 6.57 -0.32 -19.54
N LYS A 142 5.91 -0.64 -18.43
CA LYS A 142 4.57 -1.24 -18.47
C LYS A 142 3.52 -0.28 -19.04
N LYS A 143 3.60 1.02 -18.69
CA LYS A 143 2.72 2.06 -19.26
C LYS A 143 2.93 2.19 -20.77
N ARG A 144 4.19 2.22 -21.23
CA ARG A 144 4.55 2.28 -22.66
C ARG A 144 3.91 1.14 -23.45
N ARG A 145 4.05 -0.09 -22.95
CA ARG A 145 3.45 -1.29 -23.56
C ARG A 145 1.94 -1.23 -23.61
N SER A 146 1.30 -0.78 -22.51
CA SER A 146 -0.15 -0.60 -22.44
C SER A 146 -0.66 0.44 -23.45
N ASP A 147 0.01 1.58 -23.57
CA ASP A 147 -0.40 2.65 -24.49
C ASP A 147 -0.27 2.23 -25.95
N ALA A 148 0.82 1.53 -26.28
CA ALA A 148 1.01 0.95 -27.61
C ALA A 148 -0.11 -0.06 -27.97
N GLN A 149 -0.54 -0.88 -27.01
CA GLN A 149 -1.63 -1.83 -27.21
C GLN A 149 -2.98 -1.14 -27.45
N ILE A 150 -3.32 -0.12 -26.64
CA ILE A 150 -4.56 0.65 -26.79
C ILE A 150 -4.61 1.37 -28.14
N ASN A 151 -3.49 1.94 -28.59
CA ASN A 151 -3.42 2.61 -29.88
C ASN A 151 -3.62 1.62 -31.04
N ARG A 152 -2.97 0.45 -30.98
CA ARG A 152 -3.16 -0.61 -32.00
C ARG A 152 -4.61 -1.11 -32.07
N SER A 153 -5.29 -1.26 -30.94
CA SER A 153 -6.71 -1.68 -30.96
C SER A 153 -7.62 -0.62 -31.58
N LYS A 154 -7.38 0.67 -31.30
CA LYS A 154 -8.16 1.77 -31.89
C LYS A 154 -8.02 1.82 -33.41
N THR A 155 -6.81 1.62 -33.94
CA THR A 155 -6.58 1.57 -35.39
C THR A 155 -7.29 0.40 -36.06
N LYS A 156 -7.39 -0.76 -35.41
CA LYS A 156 -8.09 -1.94 -35.96
C LYS A 156 -9.61 -1.83 -35.98
N THR A 157 -10.21 -1.00 -35.11
CA THR A 157 -11.67 -0.80 -35.04
C THR A 157 -12.16 0.34 -35.95
N ALA A 158 -11.25 1.16 -36.48
CA ALA A 158 -11.54 2.27 -37.37
C ALA A 158 -11.52 1.89 -38.87
N ILE A 159 -11.40 0.60 -39.17
CA ILE A 159 -11.41 -0.02 -40.51
C ILE A 159 -12.62 -0.95 -40.56
#